data_AF-A0A382SKY7-F1
#
_entry.id   AF-A0A382SKY7-F1
#
_cell.length_a   1.000
_cell.length_b   1.000
_cell.length_c   1.000
_cell.angle_alpha   90.00
_cell.angle_beta   90.00
_cell.angle_gamma   90.00
#
_symmetry.space_group_name_H-M   'P 1'
#
loop_
_entity.id
_entity.type
_entity.pdbx_description
1 polymer ?
#
loop_
_entity_poly.entity_id
_entity_poly.type
_entity_poly.pdbx_seq_one_letter_code
_entity_poly.pdbx_strand_id
1 'polypeptide(L)'
;MCGIVAYVGFREAGPILFEGLRRLEYRGYDSAGLAVLDAGGSMRMVKEAGKLSELESSLVDAMPPGTCGIAHTRWATHGAPTNANAHPHWSTSRDIALVHNGIIENANLIRQKLSAEGYKFETETDTEAVVHLIDKAFREKDTLEDAVFSALRQVHGAYGIAVISSRDPGKVVAARNGSLLLIGIGKTGENLVGSDASAVI
;
A
#
# COMPACT_ATOMS: atom_id res chain seq x y z
N MET A 1 -11.81 9.06 -6.45
CA MET A 1 -11.51 8.55 -5.09
C MET A 1 -10.66 7.29 -5.24
N CYS A 2 -9.47 7.20 -4.68
CA CYS A 2 -8.57 6.06 -4.93
C CYS A 2 -9.15 4.67 -4.53
N GLY A 3 -8.58 3.58 -5.05
CA GLY A 3 -8.91 2.19 -4.70
C GLY A 3 -7.79 1.48 -3.93
N ILE A 4 -8.13 0.67 -2.92
CA ILE A 4 -7.20 -0.20 -2.18
C ILE A 4 -7.72 -1.63 -2.29
N VAL A 5 -6.81 -2.55 -2.56
CA VAL A 5 -7.03 -4.00 -2.43
C VAL A 5 -5.85 -4.59 -1.68
N ALA A 6 -6.09 -5.50 -0.77
CA ALA A 6 -5.05 -6.32 -0.15
C ALA A 6 -5.52 -7.76 -0.05
N TYR A 7 -4.57 -8.68 -0.07
CA TYR A 7 -4.82 -10.11 -0.01
C TYR A 7 -3.77 -10.78 0.87
N VAL A 8 -4.22 -11.71 1.71
CA VAL A 8 -3.37 -12.69 2.38
C VAL A 8 -4.08 -14.04 2.39
N GLY A 9 -3.38 -15.09 1.96
CA GLY A 9 -3.94 -16.43 1.92
C GLY A 9 -2.96 -17.45 1.35
N PHE A 10 -3.50 -18.41 0.62
CA PHE A 10 -2.75 -19.53 0.04
C PHE A 10 -2.63 -19.46 -1.49
N ARG A 11 -3.37 -18.57 -2.16
CA ARG A 11 -3.29 -18.38 -3.62
C ARG A 11 -2.28 -17.30 -3.97
N GLU A 12 -1.88 -17.27 -5.23
CA GLU A 12 -1.08 -16.18 -5.78
C GLU A 12 -1.83 -14.85 -5.67
N ALA A 13 -1.23 -13.89 -4.96
CA ALA A 13 -1.83 -12.60 -4.67
C ALA A 13 -1.96 -11.73 -5.92
N GLY A 14 -0.96 -11.75 -6.82
CA GLY A 14 -0.89 -10.89 -8.00
C GLY A 14 -2.18 -10.84 -8.82
N PRO A 15 -2.69 -11.99 -9.33
CA PRO A 15 -3.94 -12.02 -10.09
C PRO A 15 -5.17 -11.54 -9.29
N ILE A 16 -5.25 -11.87 -8.00
CA ILE A 16 -6.37 -11.48 -7.13
C ILE A 16 -6.39 -9.96 -6.92
N LEU A 17 -5.22 -9.40 -6.62
CA LEU A 17 -5.03 -7.96 -6.45
C LEU A 17 -5.37 -7.20 -7.73
N PHE A 18 -4.87 -7.66 -8.88
CA PHE A 18 -5.12 -7.02 -10.16
C PHE A 18 -6.61 -7.05 -10.55
N GLU A 19 -7.28 -8.18 -10.37
CA GLU A 19 -8.74 -8.27 -10.59
C GLU A 19 -9.50 -7.33 -9.65
N GLY A 20 -9.09 -7.22 -8.40
CA GLY A 20 -9.63 -6.23 -7.47
C GLY A 20 -9.43 -4.79 -7.98
N LEU A 21 -8.27 -4.46 -8.57
CA LEU A 21 -8.05 -3.15 -9.18
C LEU A 21 -8.96 -2.89 -10.38
N ARG A 22 -9.19 -3.90 -11.24
CA ARG A 22 -10.12 -3.77 -12.39
C ARG A 22 -11.50 -3.35 -11.94
N ARG A 23 -11.98 -3.92 -10.83
CA ARG A 23 -13.28 -3.58 -10.25
C ARG A 23 -13.31 -2.20 -9.61
N LEU A 24 -12.17 -1.65 -9.20
CA LEU A 24 -12.03 -0.32 -8.61
C LEU A 24 -11.60 0.77 -9.61
N GLU A 25 -11.38 0.44 -10.89
CA GLU A 25 -10.88 1.39 -11.90
C GLU A 25 -11.79 2.62 -12.06
N TYR A 26 -13.10 2.47 -11.87
CA TYR A 26 -14.06 3.57 -11.91
C TYR A 26 -13.80 4.67 -10.87
N ARG A 27 -12.97 4.40 -9.85
CA ARG A 27 -12.69 5.34 -8.76
C ARG A 27 -11.39 6.14 -8.97
N GLY A 28 -10.42 5.64 -9.73
CA GLY A 28 -9.14 6.31 -9.98
C GLY A 28 -8.37 5.70 -11.16
N TYR A 29 -7.76 6.56 -11.99
CA TYR A 29 -7.19 6.20 -13.29
C TYR A 29 -5.88 6.96 -13.62
N ASP A 30 -5.30 7.69 -12.66
CA ASP A 30 -4.08 8.46 -12.89
C ASP A 30 -2.81 7.60 -12.80
N SER A 31 -2.88 6.52 -12.00
CA SER A 31 -1.83 5.50 -11.89
C SER A 31 -2.36 4.29 -11.12
N ALA A 32 -1.69 3.15 -11.26
CA ALA A 32 -1.99 1.93 -10.53
C ALA A 32 -0.72 1.16 -10.20
N GLY A 33 -0.77 0.32 -9.18
CA GLY A 33 0.34 -0.56 -8.84
C GLY A 33 0.00 -1.60 -7.81
N LEU A 34 0.88 -2.57 -7.66
CA LEU A 34 0.79 -3.62 -6.64
C LEU A 34 2.17 -3.99 -6.10
N ALA A 35 2.18 -4.51 -4.88
CA ALA A 35 3.34 -5.09 -4.24
C ALA A 35 2.98 -6.44 -3.62
N VAL A 36 3.83 -7.44 -3.81
CA VAL A 36 3.66 -8.80 -3.28
C VAL A 36 4.95 -9.21 -2.58
N LEU A 37 4.79 -9.83 -1.41
CA LEU A 37 5.86 -10.53 -0.71
C LEU A 37 5.94 -11.96 -1.22
N ASP A 38 7.10 -12.34 -1.76
CA ASP A 38 7.34 -13.71 -2.16
C ASP A 38 7.68 -14.62 -0.97
N ALA A 39 7.71 -15.93 -1.22
CA ALA A 39 8.02 -16.93 -0.20
C ALA A 39 9.45 -16.82 0.37
N GLY A 40 10.37 -16.13 -0.32
CA GLY A 40 11.73 -15.84 0.15
C GLY A 40 11.82 -14.57 0.99
N GLY A 41 10.71 -13.88 1.24
CA GLY A 41 10.67 -12.62 1.98
C GLY A 41 11.12 -11.41 1.15
N SER A 42 11.29 -11.56 -0.16
CA SER A 42 11.60 -10.43 -1.04
C SER A 42 10.31 -9.76 -1.51
N MET A 43 10.32 -8.42 -1.51
CA MET A 43 9.19 -7.63 -1.97
C MET A 43 9.36 -7.26 -3.44
N ARG A 44 8.36 -7.60 -4.26
CA ARG A 44 8.29 -7.20 -5.66
C ARG A 44 7.14 -6.23 -5.87
N MET A 45 7.43 -5.12 -6.54
CA MET A 45 6.50 -4.04 -6.79
C MET A 45 6.51 -3.67 -8.26
N VAL A 46 5.32 -3.47 -8.84
CA VAL A 46 5.11 -2.96 -10.20
C VAL A 46 4.10 -1.83 -10.12
N LYS A 47 4.42 -0.69 -10.73
CA LYS A 47 3.57 0.50 -10.70
C LYS A 47 3.72 1.30 -11.99
N GLU A 48 2.60 1.77 -12.52
CA GLU A 48 2.52 2.51 -13.77
C GLU A 48 1.65 3.75 -13.62
N ALA A 49 2.08 4.85 -14.23
CA ALA A 49 1.25 6.01 -14.47
C ALA A 49 0.30 5.76 -15.63
N GLY A 50 -0.89 6.36 -15.56
CA GLY A 50 -1.95 6.17 -16.53
C GLY A 50 -2.99 5.14 -16.08
N LYS A 51 -3.72 4.62 -17.08
CA LYS A 51 -4.85 3.71 -16.88
C LYS A 51 -4.37 2.34 -16.41
N LEU A 52 -5.31 1.53 -15.91
CA LEU A 52 -4.99 0.19 -15.43
C LEU A 52 -4.41 -0.73 -16.53
N SER A 53 -4.70 -0.45 -17.81
CA SER A 53 -4.12 -1.16 -18.96
C SER A 53 -2.61 -1.04 -19.08
N GLU A 54 -2.01 0.06 -18.60
CA GLU A 54 -0.55 0.21 -18.56
C GLU A 54 0.05 -0.78 -17.56
N LEU A 55 -0.54 -0.87 -16.36
CA LEU A 55 -0.15 -1.86 -15.36
C LEU A 55 -0.39 -3.29 -15.88
N GLU A 56 -1.50 -3.56 -16.56
CA GLU A 56 -1.79 -4.87 -17.17
C GLU A 56 -0.66 -5.31 -18.09
N SER A 57 -0.22 -4.40 -18.96
CA SER A 57 0.86 -4.64 -19.92
C SER A 57 2.18 -4.97 -19.22
N SER A 58 2.51 -4.25 -18.15
CA SER A 58 3.72 -4.51 -17.36
C SER A 58 3.66 -5.81 -16.54
N LEU A 59 2.47 -6.38 -16.30
CA LEU A 59 2.31 -7.60 -15.50
C LEU A 59 2.31 -8.90 -16.32
N VAL A 60 2.15 -8.86 -17.65
CA VAL A 60 2.00 -10.05 -18.51
C VAL A 60 3.12 -11.08 -18.28
N ASP A 61 4.37 -10.64 -18.24
CA ASP A 61 5.54 -11.52 -18.06
C ASP A 61 6.29 -11.28 -16.75
N ALA A 62 5.75 -10.42 -15.87
CA ALA A 62 6.43 -9.96 -14.66
C ALA A 62 5.54 -9.95 -13.41
N MET A 63 4.41 -10.66 -13.43
CA MET A 63 3.51 -10.77 -12.28
C MET A 63 4.28 -11.18 -11.01
N PRO A 64 4.25 -10.35 -9.94
CA PRO A 64 4.85 -10.71 -8.67
C PRO A 64 4.16 -11.93 -8.04
N PRO A 65 4.88 -13.02 -7.73
CA PRO A 65 4.37 -14.19 -7.05
C PRO A 65 4.46 -14.00 -5.54
N GLY A 66 3.74 -14.86 -4.83
CA GLY A 66 3.60 -14.83 -3.40
C GLY A 66 2.14 -14.68 -3.00
N THR A 67 1.86 -14.94 -1.73
CA THR A 67 0.48 -15.09 -1.25
C THR A 67 0.01 -13.96 -0.35
N CYS A 68 0.82 -12.91 -0.21
CA CYS A 68 0.53 -11.73 0.59
C CYS A 68 0.90 -10.47 -0.17
N GLY A 69 -0.05 -9.57 -0.39
CA GLY A 69 0.19 -8.36 -1.17
C GLY A 69 -0.86 -7.26 -1.01
N ILE A 70 -0.53 -6.09 -1.55
CA ILE A 70 -1.36 -4.88 -1.56
C ILE A 70 -1.34 -4.25 -2.95
N ALA A 71 -2.40 -3.56 -3.31
CA ALA A 71 -2.55 -2.91 -4.60
C ALA A 71 -3.40 -1.64 -4.50
N HIS A 72 -3.22 -0.74 -5.46
CA HIS A 72 -3.83 0.58 -5.45
C HIS A 72 -4.18 1.09 -6.85
N THR A 73 -5.31 1.81 -6.95
CA THR A 73 -5.58 2.75 -8.04
C THR A 73 -5.62 4.17 -7.49
N ARG A 74 -4.92 5.08 -8.14
CA ARG A 74 -4.70 6.44 -7.63
C ARG A 74 -5.49 7.47 -8.42
N TRP A 75 -6.02 8.44 -7.68
CA TRP A 75 -6.45 9.74 -8.15
C TRP A 75 -5.54 10.76 -7.46
N ALA A 76 -4.69 11.44 -8.21
CA ALA A 76 -3.63 12.26 -7.65
C ALA A 76 -4.17 13.51 -6.93
N THR A 77 -3.71 13.74 -5.70
CA THR A 77 -3.96 14.97 -4.93
C THR A 77 -2.66 15.69 -4.57
N HIS A 78 -1.64 14.94 -4.14
CA HIS A 78 -0.28 15.43 -3.88
C HIS A 78 0.72 14.81 -4.85
N GLY A 79 1.47 15.62 -5.59
CA GLY A 79 2.45 15.13 -6.57
C GLY A 79 1.85 14.67 -7.89
N ALA A 80 2.59 14.88 -8.98
CA ALA A 80 2.15 14.58 -10.34
C ALA A 80 1.88 13.06 -10.54
N PRO A 81 1.02 12.67 -11.51
CA PRO A 81 0.78 11.27 -11.84
C PRO A 81 1.99 10.67 -12.58
N THR A 82 2.95 10.17 -11.81
CA THR A 82 4.19 9.55 -12.30
C THR A 82 4.35 8.16 -11.70
N ASN A 83 5.17 7.31 -12.33
CA ASN A 83 5.49 5.99 -11.76
C ASN A 83 6.07 6.14 -10.35
N ALA A 84 6.88 7.18 -10.08
CA ALA A 84 7.43 7.44 -8.76
C ALA A 84 6.34 7.70 -7.70
N ASN A 85 5.35 8.54 -8.02
CA ASN A 85 4.26 8.93 -7.11
C ASN A 85 3.09 7.91 -7.08
N ALA A 86 3.08 6.93 -7.99
CA ALA A 86 2.13 5.82 -7.93
C ALA A 86 2.36 4.97 -6.68
N HIS A 87 1.26 4.52 -6.08
CA HIS A 87 1.28 3.58 -4.97
C HIS A 87 1.47 2.15 -5.50
N PRO A 88 1.98 1.20 -4.69
CA PRO A 88 2.42 1.35 -3.30
C PRO A 88 3.71 2.18 -3.12
N HIS A 89 3.92 2.70 -1.91
CA HIS A 89 5.21 3.27 -1.47
C HIS A 89 5.93 2.29 -0.56
N TRP A 90 7.26 2.36 -0.52
CA TRP A 90 8.09 1.50 0.34
C TRP A 90 9.02 2.28 1.29
N SER A 91 9.46 1.60 2.35
CA SER A 91 10.54 2.07 3.22
C SER A 91 11.86 2.18 2.45
N THR A 92 12.85 2.88 3.02
CA THR A 92 14.21 2.99 2.44
C THR A 92 14.85 1.61 2.19
N SER A 93 14.61 0.64 3.07
CA SER A 93 15.13 -0.74 2.94
C SER A 93 14.27 -1.63 2.03
N ARG A 94 13.16 -1.12 1.49
CA ARG A 94 12.20 -1.83 0.61
C ARG A 94 11.60 -3.09 1.24
N ASP A 95 11.50 -3.10 2.56
CA ASP A 95 11.00 -4.21 3.37
C ASP A 95 9.64 -3.93 4.01
N ILE A 96 9.09 -2.74 3.81
CA ILE A 96 7.72 -2.35 4.18
C ILE A 96 7.11 -1.69 2.94
N ALA A 97 5.88 -2.07 2.58
CA ALA A 97 5.10 -1.38 1.57
C ALA A 97 3.73 -0.96 2.11
N LEU A 98 3.25 0.17 1.60
CA LEU A 98 2.02 0.81 2.04
C LEU A 98 1.22 1.37 0.85
N VAL A 99 -0.09 1.15 0.89
CA VAL A 99 -1.07 1.84 0.04
C VAL A 99 -1.97 2.71 0.91
N HIS A 100 -2.42 3.85 0.38
CA HIS A 100 -3.16 4.87 1.13
C HIS A 100 -4.28 5.52 0.31
N ASN A 101 -5.43 5.69 0.95
CA ASN A 101 -6.56 6.48 0.48
C ASN A 101 -6.86 7.57 1.50
N GLY A 102 -6.71 8.83 1.10
CA GLY A 102 -6.96 9.96 1.99
C GLY A 102 -5.93 11.06 1.82
N ILE A 103 -5.80 11.91 2.83
CA ILE A 103 -4.83 13.00 2.89
C ILE A 103 -4.21 13.02 4.29
N ILE A 104 -2.89 13.02 4.34
CA ILE A 104 -2.09 13.20 5.56
C ILE A 104 -1.73 14.67 5.69
N GLU A 105 -2.48 15.40 6.49
CA GLU A 105 -2.43 16.87 6.58
C GLU A 105 -1.11 17.40 7.15
N ASN A 106 -0.47 16.62 8.02
CA ASN A 106 0.81 16.99 8.64
C ASN A 106 2.02 16.30 8.00
N ALA A 107 1.89 15.77 6.77
CA ALA A 107 2.97 15.06 6.07
C ALA A 107 4.25 15.87 5.90
N ASN A 108 4.15 17.18 5.64
CA ASN A 108 5.32 18.05 5.51
C ASN A 108 6.12 18.15 6.81
N LEU A 109 5.45 18.20 7.95
CA LEU A 109 6.11 18.24 9.26
C LEU A 109 6.79 16.90 9.56
N ILE A 110 6.13 15.78 9.27
CA ILE A 110 6.70 14.44 9.40
C ILE A 110 7.93 14.29 8.50
N ARG A 111 7.83 14.73 7.24
CA ARG A 111 8.91 14.70 6.25
C ARG A 111 10.13 15.49 6.72
N GLN A 112 9.94 16.73 7.18
CA GLN A 112 11.03 17.55 7.73
C GLN A 112 11.74 16.87 8.90
N LYS A 113 10.98 16.31 9.85
CA LYS A 113 11.54 15.57 11.00
C LYS A 113 12.34 14.35 10.55
N LEU A 114 11.77 13.51 9.69
CA LEU A 114 12.45 12.29 9.23
C LEU A 114 13.67 12.60 8.35
N SER A 115 13.63 13.64 7.53
CA SER A 115 14.81 14.08 6.77
C SER A 115 15.95 14.57 7.67
N ALA A 116 15.65 15.26 8.77
CA ALA A 116 16.66 15.62 9.78
C ALA A 116 17.28 14.39 10.46
N GLU A 117 16.56 13.27 10.49
CA GLU A 117 17.03 11.97 11.01
C GLU A 117 17.70 11.10 9.93
N GLY A 118 17.86 11.60 8.70
CA GLY A 118 18.59 10.94 7.62
C GLY A 118 17.73 10.16 6.61
N TYR A 119 16.40 10.19 6.72
CA TYR A 119 15.53 9.58 5.71
C TYR A 119 15.57 10.36 4.40
N LYS A 120 15.75 9.63 3.30
CA LYS A 120 15.64 10.17 1.94
C LYS A 120 14.24 9.91 1.41
N PHE A 121 13.65 10.94 0.84
CA PHE A 121 12.36 10.84 0.19
C PHE A 121 12.54 10.85 -1.33
N GLU A 122 11.88 9.92 -2.00
CA GLU A 122 11.96 9.69 -3.44
C GLU A 122 10.72 10.20 -4.18
N THR A 123 9.67 10.59 -3.45
CA THR A 123 8.37 10.98 -4.01
C THR A 123 7.87 12.29 -3.39
N GLU A 124 6.87 12.87 -4.03
CA GLU A 124 6.21 14.10 -3.57
C GLU A 124 4.96 13.81 -2.72
N THR A 125 4.67 12.54 -2.48
CA THR A 125 3.43 12.10 -1.84
C THR A 125 3.48 12.27 -0.32
N ASP A 126 2.32 12.55 0.24
CA ASP A 126 2.08 12.50 1.67
C ASP A 126 2.20 11.06 2.22
N THR A 127 1.81 10.08 1.41
CA THR A 127 1.91 8.63 1.70
C THR A 127 3.33 8.17 2.06
N GLU A 128 4.37 8.66 1.39
CA GLU A 128 5.75 8.28 1.69
C GLU A 128 6.20 8.70 3.10
N ALA A 129 5.65 9.79 3.63
CA ALA A 129 5.93 10.18 5.03
C ALA A 129 5.44 9.14 6.02
N VAL A 130 4.32 8.46 5.72
CA VAL A 130 3.75 7.43 6.59
C VAL A 130 4.59 6.15 6.55
N VAL A 131 5.04 5.70 5.37
CA VAL A 131 5.83 4.46 5.30
C VAL A 131 7.18 4.59 6.01
N HIS A 132 7.84 5.76 5.92
CA HIS A 132 9.08 6.02 6.67
C HIS A 132 8.83 6.19 8.17
N LEU A 133 7.68 6.73 8.56
CA LEU A 133 7.30 6.82 9.97
C LEU A 133 7.04 5.43 10.58
N ILE A 134 6.43 4.52 9.82
CA ILE A 134 6.27 3.11 10.20
C ILE A 134 7.65 2.44 10.26
N ASP A 135 8.52 2.64 9.27
CA ASP A 135 9.89 2.11 9.29
C ASP A 135 10.62 2.49 10.57
N LYS A 136 10.55 3.77 10.95
CA LYS A 136 11.14 4.28 12.18
C LYS A 136 10.55 3.59 13.41
N ALA A 137 9.22 3.55 13.51
CA ALA A 137 8.54 2.95 14.66
C ALA A 137 8.88 1.45 14.80
N PHE A 138 9.02 0.73 13.70
CA PHE A 138 9.31 -0.69 13.69
C PHE A 138 10.70 -1.04 14.23
N ARG A 139 11.61 -0.07 14.37
CA ARG A 139 12.91 -0.28 15.03
C ARG A 139 12.79 -0.50 16.54
N GLU A 140 11.66 -0.09 17.12
CA GLU A 140 11.38 -0.14 18.57
C GLU A 140 10.16 -1.03 18.89
N LYS A 141 9.61 -1.75 17.90
CA LYS A 141 8.42 -2.59 18.03
C LYS A 141 8.69 -3.99 17.50
N ASP A 142 8.01 -4.97 18.09
CA ASP A 142 8.18 -6.38 17.73
C ASP A 142 7.22 -6.82 16.60
N THR A 143 6.11 -6.11 16.41
CA THR A 143 5.07 -6.47 15.44
C THR A 143 4.77 -5.33 14.46
N LEU A 144 4.35 -5.68 13.24
CA LEU A 144 3.93 -4.69 12.24
C LEU A 144 2.72 -3.88 12.72
N GLU A 145 1.80 -4.52 13.44
CA GLU A 145 0.62 -3.91 14.05
C GLU A 145 1.02 -2.78 15.00
N ASP A 146 1.96 -3.04 15.92
CA ASP A 146 2.42 -2.07 16.89
C ASP A 146 3.21 -0.92 16.23
N ALA A 147 4.01 -1.24 15.21
CA ALA A 147 4.74 -0.24 14.42
C ALA A 147 3.77 0.70 13.70
N VAL A 148 2.77 0.15 13.01
CA VAL A 148 1.72 0.92 12.32
C VAL A 148 0.93 1.76 13.32
N PHE A 149 0.48 1.16 14.43
CA PHE A 149 -0.26 1.87 15.47
C PHE A 149 0.54 3.05 16.04
N SER A 150 1.81 2.82 16.40
CA SER A 150 2.70 3.85 16.94
C SER A 150 2.97 4.99 15.95
N ALA A 151 3.16 4.68 14.67
CA ALA A 151 3.33 5.67 13.62
C ALA A 151 2.06 6.54 13.45
N LEU A 152 0.89 5.91 13.37
CA LEU A 152 -0.38 6.60 13.12
C LEU A 152 -0.81 7.55 14.25
N ARG A 153 -0.30 7.38 15.47
CA ARG A 153 -0.52 8.34 16.57
C ARG A 153 0.04 9.73 16.29
N GLN A 154 0.98 9.85 15.36
CA GLN A 154 1.58 11.12 14.96
C GLN A 154 0.95 11.68 13.67
N VAL A 155 -0.01 10.98 13.07
CA VAL A 155 -0.62 11.32 11.78
C VAL A 155 -1.92 12.08 11.96
N HIS A 156 -2.07 13.22 11.28
CA HIS A 156 -3.29 14.01 11.23
C HIS A 156 -3.94 13.92 9.84
N GLY A 157 -5.26 13.91 9.81
CA GLY A 157 -6.06 13.82 8.59
C GLY A 157 -6.91 12.55 8.53
N ALA A 158 -7.47 12.29 7.36
CA ALA A 158 -8.29 11.12 7.08
C ALA A 158 -7.53 10.16 6.16
N TYR A 159 -7.49 8.88 6.52
CA TYR A 159 -6.75 7.85 5.82
C TYR A 159 -7.43 6.48 5.90
N GLY A 160 -7.19 5.68 4.89
CA GLY A 160 -7.37 4.23 4.88
C GLY A 160 -6.07 3.66 4.33
N ILE A 161 -5.40 2.78 5.07
CA ILE A 161 -4.13 2.21 4.65
C ILE A 161 -4.15 0.68 4.74
N ALA A 162 -3.32 0.05 3.90
CA ALA A 162 -2.94 -1.34 4.04
C ALA A 162 -1.41 -1.45 3.91
N VAL A 163 -0.81 -2.24 4.80
CA VAL A 163 0.64 -2.33 4.99
C VAL A 163 1.06 -3.79 5.04
N ILE A 164 2.16 -4.11 4.35
CA ILE A 164 2.84 -5.41 4.41
C ILE A 164 4.32 -5.20 4.72
N SER A 165 4.97 -6.18 5.35
CA SER A 165 6.40 -6.13 5.59
C SER A 165 7.06 -7.51 5.52
N SER A 166 8.27 -7.60 4.99
CA SER A 166 9.09 -8.81 5.07
C SER A 166 9.69 -9.05 6.46
N ARG A 167 9.68 -8.04 7.35
CA ARG A 167 10.12 -8.16 8.74
C ARG A 167 9.15 -8.98 9.59
N ASP A 168 7.87 -8.96 9.20
CA ASP A 168 6.78 -9.67 9.87
C ASP A 168 5.79 -10.19 8.80
N PRO A 169 6.19 -11.23 8.05
CA PRO A 169 5.50 -11.68 6.85
C PRO A 169 4.21 -12.47 7.15
N GLY A 170 3.41 -12.72 6.11
CA GLY A 170 2.21 -13.55 6.22
C GLY A 170 0.99 -12.84 6.82
N LYS A 171 1.00 -11.50 6.86
CA LYS A 171 -0.11 -10.67 7.31
C LYS A 171 -0.20 -9.38 6.51
N VAL A 172 -1.40 -8.79 6.52
CA VAL A 172 -1.65 -7.41 6.09
C VAL A 172 -2.18 -6.65 7.30
N VAL A 173 -1.57 -5.50 7.60
CA VAL A 173 -2.09 -4.58 8.62
C VAL A 173 -2.85 -3.47 7.94
N ALA A 174 -4.14 -3.36 8.27
CA ALA A 174 -5.02 -2.31 7.76
C ALA A 174 -5.42 -1.34 8.87
N ALA A 175 -5.49 -0.05 8.54
CA ALA A 175 -5.89 0.99 9.47
C ALA A 175 -6.81 2.01 8.81
N ARG A 176 -7.81 2.48 9.57
CA ARG A 176 -8.86 3.38 9.08
C ARG A 176 -9.09 4.54 10.03
N ASN A 177 -9.07 5.75 9.47
CA ASN A 177 -9.56 6.98 10.08
C ASN A 177 -10.27 7.82 9.00
N GLY A 178 -11.60 7.82 8.96
CA GLY A 178 -12.37 8.55 7.94
C GLY A 178 -12.56 7.80 6.60
N SER A 179 -11.48 7.44 5.89
CA SER A 179 -11.56 6.74 4.59
C SER A 179 -12.10 5.31 4.73
N LEU A 180 -12.88 4.81 3.77
CA LEU A 180 -13.51 3.49 3.87
C LEU A 180 -12.51 2.34 3.68
N LEU A 181 -12.61 1.33 4.55
CA LEU A 181 -11.97 0.02 4.42
C LEU A 181 -12.91 -1.07 4.96
N LEU A 182 -12.90 -2.22 4.30
CA LEU A 182 -13.70 -3.41 4.59
C LEU A 182 -12.76 -4.62 4.60
N ILE A 183 -13.06 -5.62 5.43
CA ILE A 183 -12.36 -6.91 5.46
C ILE A 183 -13.30 -7.98 4.92
N GLY A 184 -12.89 -8.66 3.86
CA GLY A 184 -13.54 -9.86 3.34
C GLY A 184 -12.94 -11.09 4.02
N ILE A 185 -13.78 -11.86 4.72
CA ILE A 185 -13.36 -13.07 5.45
C ILE A 185 -13.67 -14.28 4.57
N GLY A 186 -12.64 -14.92 4.04
CA GLY A 186 -12.76 -16.12 3.23
C GLY A 186 -13.01 -17.37 4.09
N LYS A 187 -13.92 -18.23 3.63
CA LYS A 187 -14.26 -19.48 4.34
C LYS A 187 -13.10 -20.47 4.42
N THR A 188 -12.12 -20.34 3.53
CA THR A 188 -10.96 -21.23 3.36
C THR A 188 -9.69 -20.70 4.03
N GLY A 189 -9.80 -19.63 4.83
CA GLY A 189 -8.67 -19.04 5.56
C GLY A 189 -7.90 -17.95 4.81
N GLU A 190 -8.36 -17.54 3.63
CA GLU A 190 -7.86 -16.32 2.96
C GLU A 190 -8.65 -15.09 3.39
N ASN A 191 -8.01 -13.91 3.41
CA ASN A 191 -8.64 -12.66 3.75
C ASN A 191 -8.31 -11.59 2.71
N LEU A 192 -9.29 -10.73 2.43
CA LEU A 192 -9.12 -9.56 1.59
C LEU A 192 -9.38 -8.29 2.38
N VAL A 193 -8.74 -7.20 1.96
CA VAL A 193 -9.10 -5.84 2.39
C VAL A 193 -9.43 -5.03 1.15
N GLY A 194 -10.52 -4.28 1.17
CA GLY A 194 -10.94 -3.43 0.06
C GLY A 194 -11.45 -2.08 0.54
N SER A 195 -11.25 -1.03 -0.24
CA SER A 195 -11.87 0.29 0.02
C SER A 195 -13.26 0.45 -0.60
N ASP A 196 -13.77 -0.59 -1.25
CA ASP A 196 -15.14 -0.76 -1.72
C ASP A 196 -15.50 -2.26 -1.71
N ALA A 197 -16.77 -2.59 -1.53
CA ALA A 197 -17.25 -3.97 -1.46
C ALA A 197 -17.02 -4.74 -2.77
N SER A 198 -17.06 -4.06 -3.92
CA SER A 198 -16.81 -4.65 -5.25
C SER A 198 -15.44 -5.34 -5.37
N ALA A 199 -14.43 -4.89 -4.62
CA ALA A 199 -13.10 -5.48 -4.63
C ALA A 199 -12.97 -6.77 -3.80
N VAL A 200 -13.94 -7.07 -2.93
CA VAL A 200 -13.85 -8.17 -1.95
C VAL A 200 -14.98 -9.20 -2.06
N ILE A 201 -15.94 -9.00 -2.97
CA ILE A 201 -17.10 -9.87 -3.20
C ILE A 201 -16.94 -10.67 -4.50
#